data_AF-A0A1F8PZI2-F1
#
_entry.id   AF-A0A1F8PZI2-F1
#
_cell.length_a   1.000
_cell.length_b   1.000
_cell.length_c   1.000
_cell.angle_alpha   90.00
_cell.angle_beta   90.00
_cell.angle_gamma   90.00
#
_symmetry.space_group_name_H-M   'P 1'
#
loop_
_entity.id
_entity.type
_entity.pdbx_description
1 polymer ?
#
loop_
_entity_poly.entity_id
_entity_poly.type
_entity_poly.pdbx_seq_one_letter_code
_entity_poly.pdbx_strand_id
1 'polypeptide(L)'
;MVAITAMTLLNGTLESMLALCSPGAFVMLLGPSAPLTPLMFDFGIDVISGSLVTAEEPVLKTIMQGGNFRQVHRAGVLLVNLMK
;
A
#
# COMPACT_ATOMS: atom_id res chain seq x y z
N MET A 1 8.57 -13.39 6.54
CA MET A 1 7.98 -12.27 5.78
C MET A 1 7.20 -11.41 6.75
N VAL A 2 7.39 -10.10 6.72
CA VAL A 2 6.62 -9.12 7.50
C VAL A 2 5.82 -8.27 6.54
N ALA A 3 4.53 -8.12 6.80
CA ALA A 3 3.63 -7.33 5.99
C ALA A 3 3.19 -6.10 6.80
N ILE A 4 3.58 -4.91 6.33
CA ILE A 4 3.35 -3.63 7.00
C ILE A 4 2.29 -2.86 6.22
N THR A 5 1.27 -2.35 6.90
CA THR A 5 0.26 -1.48 6.26
C THR A 5 0.87 -0.16 5.82
N ALA A 6 0.50 0.33 4.64
CA ALA A 6 0.91 1.64 4.14
C ALA A 6 0.39 2.81 4.97
N MET A 7 -0.59 2.58 5.86
CA MET A 7 -1.01 3.57 6.85
C MET A 7 0.12 3.99 7.80
N THR A 8 1.18 3.17 7.94
CA THR A 8 2.34 3.53 8.75
C THR A 8 3.13 4.72 8.20
N LEU A 9 3.03 5.01 6.90
CA LEU A 9 3.56 6.24 6.30
C LEU A 9 2.77 7.46 6.78
N LEU A 10 1.44 7.36 6.77
CA LEU A 10 0.55 8.47 7.10
C LEU A 10 0.56 8.83 8.58
N ASN A 11 0.72 7.85 9.46
CA ASN A 11 0.79 8.07 10.91
C ASN A 11 2.23 8.14 11.46
N GLY A 12 3.25 8.11 10.60
CA GLY A 12 4.66 8.28 10.98
C GLY A 12 5.29 7.10 11.74
N THR A 13 4.74 5.89 11.62
CA THR A 13 5.23 4.70 12.34
C THR A 13 6.01 3.71 11.48
N LEU A 14 6.23 3.99 10.19
CA LEU A 14 6.90 3.04 9.29
C LEU A 14 8.31 2.69 9.78
N GLU A 15 9.12 3.69 10.11
CA GLU A 15 10.51 3.50 10.55
C GLU A 15 10.60 2.64 11.82
N SER A 16 9.76 2.92 12.82
CA SER A 16 9.75 2.14 14.06
C SER A 16 9.27 0.71 13.84
N MET A 17 8.34 0.47 12.92
CA MET A 17 7.92 -0.88 12.54
C MET A 17 9.03 -1.66 11.80
N LEU A 18 9.77 -0.98 10.91
CA LEU A 18 10.92 -1.58 10.22
C LEU A 18 12.04 -1.93 11.19
N ALA A 19 12.31 -1.08 12.18
CA ALA A 19 13.33 -1.34 13.21
C ALA A 19 13.03 -2.59 14.07
N LEU A 20 11.77 -3.02 14.14
CA LEU A 20 11.36 -4.25 14.84
C LEU A 20 11.47 -5.50 13.95
N CYS A 21 11.69 -5.35 12.64
CA CYS A 21 11.85 -6.48 11.75
C CYS A 21 13.20 -7.17 12.00
N SER A 22 13.19 -8.50 12.00
CA SER A 22 14.43 -9.26 12.10
C SER A 22 15.39 -8.90 10.96
N PRO A 23 16.71 -8.87 11.19
CA PRO A 23 17.69 -8.66 10.11
C PRO A 23 17.46 -9.65 8.97
N GLY A 24 17.34 -9.15 7.74
CA GLY A 24 17.08 -9.97 6.54
C GLY A 24 15.63 -10.45 6.37
N ALA A 25 14.68 -9.94 7.17
CA ALA A 25 13.27 -10.20 6.93
C ALA A 25 12.84 -9.68 5.55
N PHE A 26 12.10 -10.49 4.81
CA PHE A 26 11.43 -10.04 3.58
C PHE A 26 10.22 -9.18 3.95
N VAL A 27 10.23 -7.90 3.58
CA VAL A 27 9.25 -6.89 3.99
C VAL A 27 8.36 -6.47 2.82
N MET A 28 7.04 -6.52 3.05
CA MET A 28 6.04 -6.01 2.12
C MET A 28 5.33 -4.79 2.72
N LEU A 29 5.29 -3.68 1.98
CA LEU A 29 4.43 -2.53 2.29
C LEU A 29 3.11 -2.68 1.53
N LEU A 30 1.97 -2.73 2.23
CA LEU A 30 0.68 -3.09 1.64
C LEU A 30 -0.43 -2.05 1.88
N GLY A 31 -1.23 -1.79 0.87
CA GLY A 31 -2.48 -1.05 0.98
C GLY A 31 -2.60 0.08 -0.04
N PRO A 32 -3.80 0.68 -0.19
CA PRO A 32 -4.07 1.69 -1.22
C PRO A 32 -3.22 2.95 -1.07
N SER A 33 -2.76 3.26 0.15
CA SER A 33 -1.89 4.39 0.45
C SER A 33 -0.41 4.11 0.14
N ALA A 34 -0.04 2.90 -0.32
CA ALA A 34 1.33 2.56 -0.66
C ALA A 34 1.77 3.35 -1.90
N PRO A 35 2.80 4.21 -1.80
CA PRO A 35 3.32 4.92 -2.96
C PRO A 35 3.90 3.91 -3.96
N LEU A 36 3.37 3.86 -5.18
CA LEU A 36 3.86 2.98 -6.24
C LEU A 36 5.15 3.55 -6.87
N THR A 37 6.22 3.65 -6.06
CA THR A 37 7.53 4.20 -6.45
C THR A 37 8.67 3.27 -6.02
N PRO A 38 9.67 3.01 -6.88
CA PRO A 38 10.85 2.22 -6.52
C PRO A 38 11.65 2.80 -5.35
N LEU A 39 11.51 4.10 -5.04
CA LEU A 39 12.20 4.74 -3.91
C LEU A 39 11.91 4.07 -2.56
N MET A 40 10.79 3.37 -2.42
CA MET A 40 10.47 2.64 -1.18
C MET A 40 11.46 1.50 -0.91
N PHE A 41 12.11 0.95 -1.94
CA PHE A 41 13.09 -0.14 -1.78
C PHE A 41 14.36 0.31 -1.05
N ASP A 42 14.67 1.61 -1.07
CA ASP A 42 15.81 2.17 -0.34
C ASP A 42 15.57 2.19 1.19
N PHE A 43 14.31 2.01 1.62
CA PHE A 43 13.91 1.95 3.04
C PHE A 43 13.84 0.52 3.59
N GLY A 44 14.40 -0.47 2.90
CA GLY A 44 14.36 -1.87 3.36
C GLY A 44 13.02 -2.58 3.13
N ILE A 45 12.22 -2.08 2.19
CA ILE A 45 11.03 -2.75 1.68
C ILE A 45 11.44 -3.59 0.46
N ASP A 46 10.90 -4.80 0.32
CA ASP A 46 11.17 -5.68 -0.82
C ASP A 46 10.00 -5.71 -1.83
N VAL A 47 8.77 -5.51 -1.34
CA VAL A 47 7.54 -5.51 -2.16
C VAL A 47 6.62 -4.37 -1.78
N ILE A 48 6.08 -3.69 -2.79
CA ILE A 48 5.03 -2.67 -2.65
C ILE A 48 3.75 -3.23 -3.24
N SER A 49 2.76 -3.50 -2.40
CA SER A 49 1.46 -4.05 -2.78
C SER A 49 0.39 -2.97 -2.66
N GLY A 50 0.11 -2.30 -3.77
CA GLY A 50 -0.76 -1.11 -3.81
C GLY A 50 -1.98 -1.26 -4.71
N SER A 51 -2.51 -0.11 -5.14
CA SER A 51 -3.75 -0.01 -5.89
C SER A 51 -3.62 1.06 -6.98
N LEU A 52 -3.97 0.73 -8.21
CA LEU A 52 -4.03 1.64 -9.35
C LEU A 52 -5.50 1.90 -9.71
N VAL A 53 -5.92 3.16 -9.65
CA VAL A 53 -7.28 3.55 -10.09
C VAL A 53 -7.34 3.51 -11.61
N THR A 54 -8.28 2.74 -12.15
CA THR A 54 -8.50 2.60 -13.61
C THR A 54 -9.84 3.14 -14.08
N ALA A 55 -10.78 3.37 -13.17
CA ALA A 55 -12.00 4.12 -13.44
C ALA A 55 -12.20 5.18 -12.35
N GLU A 56 -11.76 6.41 -12.63
CA GLU A 56 -11.72 7.50 -11.66
C GLU A 56 -13.11 7.89 -11.14
N GLU A 57 -14.07 8.12 -12.04
CA GLU A 57 -15.43 8.57 -11.68
C GLU A 57 -16.16 7.59 -10.73
N PRO A 58 -16.28 6.28 -11.03
CA PRO A 58 -16.92 5.34 -10.12
C PRO A 58 -16.19 5.21 -8.78
N VAL A 59 -14.85 5.23 -8.80
CA VAL A 59 -14.04 5.14 -7.58
C VAL A 59 -14.26 6.35 -6.69
N LEU A 60 -14.19 7.56 -7.26
CA LEU A 60 -14.43 8.81 -6.53
C LEU A 60 -15.82 8.82 -5.90
N LYS A 61 -16.86 8.48 -6.67
CA LYS A 61 -18.25 8.42 -6.16
C LYS A 61 -18.38 7.43 -5.00
N THR A 62 -17.75 6.26 -5.11
CA THR A 62 -17.78 5.22 -4.07
C THR A 62 -17.09 5.71 -2.79
N ILE A 63 -15.94 6.37 -2.91
CA ILE A 63 -15.21 6.95 -1.77
C ILE A 63 -16.05 8.05 -1.09
N MET A 64 -16.64 8.97 -1.88
CA MET A 64 -17.47 10.05 -1.35
C MET A 64 -18.70 9.56 -0.56
N GLN A 65 -19.17 8.34 -0.85
CA GLN A 65 -20.29 7.70 -0.14
C GLN A 65 -19.85 6.87 1.07
N GLY A 66 -18.56 6.92 1.47
CA GLY A 66 -18.03 6.12 2.57
C GLY A 66 -17.88 4.64 2.24
N GLY A 67 -17.77 4.29 0.96
CA GLY A 67 -17.60 2.92 0.51
C GLY A 67 -16.33 2.27 1.06
N ASN A 68 -16.44 1.03 1.52
CA ASN A 68 -15.28 0.27 1.98
C ASN A 68 -14.41 -0.19 0.79
N PHE A 69 -13.20 -0.69 1.08
CA PHE A 69 -12.25 -1.07 0.04
C PHE A 69 -12.79 -2.12 -0.95
N ARG A 70 -13.65 -3.06 -0.53
CA ARG A 70 -14.24 -4.03 -1.48
C ARG A 70 -15.15 -3.36 -2.50
N GLN A 71 -15.87 -2.32 -2.10
CA GLN A 71 -16.70 -1.52 -3.00
C GLN A 71 -15.82 -0.68 -3.92
N VAL A 72 -14.79 -0.02 -3.38
CA VAL A 72 -13.83 0.77 -4.16
C VAL A 72 -13.10 -0.11 -5.19
N HIS A 73 -12.68 -1.32 -4.80
CA HIS A 73 -12.05 -2.28 -5.70
C HIS A 73 -12.94 -2.64 -6.87
N ARG A 74 -14.21 -2.96 -6.60
CA ARG A 74 -15.21 -3.25 -7.64
C ARG A 74 -15.55 -2.04 -8.51
N ALA A 75 -15.36 -0.83 -8.01
CA ALA A 75 -15.66 0.40 -8.73
C ALA A 75 -14.62 0.70 -9.83
N GLY A 76 -13.37 0.24 -9.69
CA GLY A 76 -12.37 0.41 -10.74
C GLY A 76 -10.95 0.57 -10.23
N VAL A 77 -10.48 -0.39 -9.43
CA VAL A 77 -9.10 -0.43 -8.97
C VAL A 77 -8.46 -1.76 -9.37
N LEU A 78 -7.23 -1.68 -9.86
CA LEU A 78 -6.34 -2.82 -10.08
C LEU A 78 -5.37 -2.95 -8.91
N LEU A 79 -5.25 -4.15 -8.36
CA LEU A 79 -4.22 -4.48 -7.39
C LEU A 79 -2.90 -4.71 -8.13
N VAL A 80 -1.83 -4.07 -7.68
CA VAL A 80 -0.53 -4.11 -8.34
C VAL A 80 0.57 -4.36 -7.31
N ASN A 81 1.61 -5.09 -7.73
CA ASN A 81 2.79 -5.36 -6.93
C ASN A 81 4.02 -4.83 -7.67
N LEU A 82 4.85 -4.02 -7.01
CA LEU A 82 6.21 -3.73 -7.45
C LEU A 82 7.17 -4.53 -6.57
N MET A 83 8.13 -5.19 -7.20
CA MET A 83 9.14 -6.01 -6.53
C MET A 83 10.53 -5.50 -6.93
N LYS A 84 11.47 -5.51 -5.99
CA LYS A 84 12.88 -5.19 -6.21
C LYS A 84 13.57 -6.19 -7.14
#